data_AF-A0A4R3R232-F1
#
_entry.id   AF-A0A4R3R232-F1
#
_cell.length_a   1.000
_cell.length_b   1.000
_cell.length_c   1.000
_cell.angle_alpha   90.00
_cell.angle_beta   90.00
_cell.angle_gamma   90.00
#
_symmetry.space_group_name_H-M   'P 1'
#
loop_
_entity.id
_entity.type
_entity.pdbx_description
1 polymer ?
#
loop_
_entity_poly.entity_id
_entity_poly.type
_entity_poly.pdbx_seq_one_letter_code
_entity_poly.pdbx_strand_id
1 'polypeptide(L)'
;MQLYHFTSSAHLRGIHKYGLTVGDVVTDLHKPGGRIAVWLTSSPNAFGHGLSWSAIDKTEFRLTVNLSNDDRLEKWLDWALDNVSATAAHCRRRARS
;
A
#
# COMPACT_ATOMS: atom_id res chain seq x y z
N MET A 1 2.00 -17.26 2.59
CA MET A 1 1.83 -16.23 3.63
C MET A 1 0.49 -15.51 3.47
N GLN A 2 -0.05 -14.97 4.57
CA GLN A 2 -1.32 -14.25 4.59
C GLN A 2 -1.05 -12.76 4.81
N LEU A 3 -1.59 -11.93 3.93
CA LEU A 3 -1.53 -10.46 3.98
C LEU A 3 -2.93 -9.87 3.83
N TYR A 4 -3.04 -8.56 4.05
CA TYR A 4 -4.29 -7.84 4.02
C TYR A 4 -4.22 -6.65 3.07
N HIS A 5 -5.34 -6.39 2.40
CA HIS A 5 -5.56 -5.17 1.61
C HIS A 5 -6.80 -4.46 2.15
N PHE A 6 -6.65 -3.19 2.51
CA PHE A 6 -7.74 -2.35 2.96
C PHE A 6 -8.28 -1.53 1.78
N THR A 7 -9.61 -1.55 1.61
CA THR A 7 -10.29 -0.91 0.48
C THR A 7 -11.66 -0.37 0.88
N SER A 8 -12.36 0.26 -0.06
CA SER A 8 -13.71 0.79 0.12
C SER A 8 -14.73 0.07 -0.76
N SER A 9 -16.01 0.19 -0.42
CA SER A 9 -17.15 -0.32 -1.20
C SER A 9 -17.06 0.05 -2.69
N ALA A 10 -16.67 1.29 -3.00
CA ALA A 10 -16.54 1.81 -4.36
C ALA A 10 -15.59 0.98 -5.24
N HIS A 11 -14.58 0.35 -4.65
CA HIS A 11 -13.56 -0.41 -5.38
C HIS A 11 -13.87 -1.92 -5.46
N LEU A 12 -14.76 -2.44 -4.60
CA LEU A 12 -15.06 -3.88 -4.54
C LEU A 12 -15.55 -4.44 -5.88
N ARG A 13 -16.39 -3.70 -6.61
CA ARG A 13 -16.89 -4.15 -7.92
C ARG A 13 -15.75 -4.32 -8.93
N GLY A 14 -14.78 -3.40 -8.93
CA GLY A 14 -13.60 -3.48 -9.78
C GLY A 14 -12.70 -4.64 -9.39
N ILE A 15 -12.43 -4.79 -8.10
CA ILE A 15 -11.58 -5.86 -7.54
C ILE A 15 -12.19 -7.23 -7.83
N HIS A 16 -13.50 -7.39 -7.67
CA HIS A 16 -14.18 -8.65 -7.98
C HIS A 16 -14.07 -9.02 -9.47
N LYS A 17 -14.11 -8.03 -10.37
CA LYS A 17 -14.08 -8.28 -11.82
C LYS A 17 -12.67 -8.49 -12.38
N TYR A 18 -11.68 -7.79 -11.86
CA TYR A 18 -10.34 -7.73 -12.45
C TYR A 18 -9.22 -8.17 -11.52
N GLY A 19 -9.52 -8.43 -10.25
CA GLY A 19 -8.52 -8.65 -9.20
C GLY A 19 -7.93 -7.35 -8.65
N LEU A 20 -6.97 -7.49 -7.73
CA LEU A 20 -6.16 -6.38 -7.23
C LEU A 20 -5.09 -6.06 -8.27
N THR A 21 -5.28 -4.98 -9.04
CA THR A 21 -4.44 -4.71 -10.22
C THR A 21 -3.64 -3.42 -10.13
N VAL A 22 -4.12 -2.38 -9.43
CA VAL A 22 -3.50 -1.05 -9.44
C VAL A 22 -3.63 -0.38 -8.07
N GLY A 23 -2.51 0.10 -7.55
CA GLY A 23 -2.43 1.06 -6.47
C GLY A 23 -1.25 2.02 -6.74
N ASP A 24 -1.43 3.30 -6.44
CA ASP A 24 -0.32 4.25 -6.52
C ASP A 24 0.50 4.15 -5.24
N VAL A 25 1.74 3.74 -5.39
CA VAL A 25 2.70 3.72 -4.32
C VAL A 25 3.61 4.94 -4.44
N VAL A 26 3.44 5.89 -3.51
CA VAL A 26 4.14 7.18 -3.53
C VAL A 26 5.65 6.99 -3.39
N THR A 27 6.40 7.38 -4.41
CA THR A 27 7.88 7.32 -4.43
C THR A 27 8.53 8.70 -4.30
N ASP A 28 7.79 9.76 -4.61
CA ASP A 28 8.19 11.15 -4.43
C ASP A 28 7.01 11.96 -3.89
N LEU A 29 7.25 12.76 -2.85
CA LEU A 29 6.22 13.59 -2.22
C LEU A 29 5.94 14.88 -3.01
N HIS A 30 6.84 15.27 -3.91
CA HIS A 30 6.74 16.52 -4.66
C HIS A 30 6.31 16.35 -6.11
N LYS A 31 6.26 15.12 -6.61
CA LYS A 31 5.88 14.83 -7.98
C LYS A 31 4.67 13.91 -7.99
N PRO A 32 3.60 14.25 -8.71
CA PRO A 32 2.56 13.27 -8.99
C PRO A 32 3.18 12.13 -9.81
N GLY A 33 2.99 10.90 -9.33
CA GLY A 33 3.63 9.73 -9.89
C GLY A 33 4.20 8.83 -8.80
N GLY A 34 4.12 7.53 -9.03
CA GLY A 34 4.53 6.50 -8.10
C GLY A 34 4.75 5.18 -8.83
N ARG A 35 5.16 4.16 -8.08
CA ARG A 35 5.17 2.80 -8.61
C ARG A 35 3.72 2.30 -8.63
N ILE A 36 3.28 1.79 -9.77
CA ILE A 36 2.01 1.07 -9.86
C ILE A 36 2.22 -0.30 -9.22
N ALA A 37 1.66 -0.49 -8.03
CA ALA A 37 1.72 -1.75 -7.30
C ALA A 37 0.57 -1.88 -6.30
N VAL A 38 0.24 -3.11 -5.93
CA VAL A 38 -0.77 -3.36 -4.89
C VAL A 38 -0.11 -3.25 -3.52
N TRP A 39 -0.64 -2.36 -2.68
CA TRP A 39 -0.18 -2.25 -1.29
C TRP A 39 -0.83 -3.31 -0.41
N LEU A 40 -0.01 -4.10 0.27
CA LEU A 40 -0.41 -5.15 1.21
C LEU A 40 0.24 -4.92 2.58
N THR A 41 -0.43 -5.35 3.64
CA THR A 41 0.10 -5.29 5.01
C THR A 41 -0.02 -6.64 5.70
N SER A 42 0.92 -6.97 6.59
CA SER A 42 0.81 -8.13 7.49
C SER A 42 -0.04 -7.85 8.72
N SER A 43 -0.36 -6.57 8.99
CA SER A 43 -1.22 -6.17 10.10
C SER A 43 -2.70 -6.37 9.76
N PRO A 44 -3.48 -7.05 10.61
CA PRO A 44 -4.92 -7.16 10.43
C PRO A 44 -5.68 -5.87 10.79
N ASN A 45 -4.98 -4.85 11.33
CA ASN A 45 -5.51 -3.55 11.72
C ASN A 45 -5.14 -2.48 10.69
N ALA A 46 -6.10 -1.61 10.34
CA ALA A 46 -5.93 -0.52 9.38
C ALA A 46 -5.10 0.67 9.90
N PHE A 47 -4.92 0.78 11.22
CA PHE A 47 -4.25 1.92 11.85
C PHE A 47 -2.76 2.01 11.47
N GLY A 48 -2.25 3.24 11.28
CA GLY A 48 -0.83 3.48 10.99
C GLY A 48 -0.40 3.18 9.55
N HIS A 49 -1.33 2.90 8.64
CA HIS A 49 -1.04 2.60 7.23
C HIS A 49 -1.28 3.77 6.26
N GLY A 50 -1.43 5.00 6.78
CA GLY A 50 -1.64 6.19 5.94
C GLY A 50 -2.99 6.24 5.22
N LEU A 51 -3.95 5.40 5.64
CA LEU A 51 -5.28 5.29 5.03
C LEU A 51 -6.26 6.39 5.48
N SER A 52 -5.94 7.07 6.58
CA SER A 52 -6.82 8.04 7.26
C SER A 52 -6.94 9.41 6.59
N TRP A 53 -6.10 9.71 5.60
CA TRP A 53 -6.10 11.01 4.89
C TRP A 53 -6.72 10.95 3.49
N SER A 54 -7.33 9.82 3.13
CA SER A 54 -8.03 9.64 1.87
C SER A 54 -9.44 10.23 1.95
N ALA A 55 -9.90 10.90 0.89
CA ALA A 55 -11.27 11.40 0.76
C ALA A 55 -12.32 10.27 0.74
N ILE A 56 -11.89 9.04 0.46
CA ILE A 56 -12.69 7.82 0.49
C ILE A 56 -12.21 6.99 1.68
N ASP A 57 -13.15 6.48 2.49
CA ASP A 57 -12.83 5.57 3.60
C ASP A 57 -12.33 4.22 3.05
N LYS A 58 -11.00 4.08 2.98
CA LYS A 58 -10.33 2.86 2.53
C LYS A 58 -10.21 1.81 3.64
N THR A 59 -10.78 2.05 4.81
CA THR A 59 -10.73 1.11 5.95
C THR A 59 -12.01 0.29 6.10
N GLU A 60 -13.03 0.59 5.30
CA GLU A 60 -14.35 -0.03 5.31
C GLU A 60 -14.28 -1.56 5.11
N PHE A 61 -13.43 -2.03 4.20
CA PHE A 61 -13.27 -3.46 3.91
C PHE A 61 -11.83 -3.92 4.05
N ARG A 62 -11.66 -5.12 4.62
CA ARG A 62 -10.38 -5.83 4.71
C ARG A 62 -10.44 -7.12 3.90
N LEU A 63 -9.69 -7.17 2.80
CA LEU A 63 -9.51 -8.37 2.00
C LEU A 63 -8.33 -9.18 2.55
N THR A 64 -8.52 -10.49 2.69
CA THR A 64 -7.42 -11.41 3.04
C THR A 64 -6.81 -11.95 1.76
N VAL A 65 -5.50 -11.80 1.61
CA VAL A 65 -4.74 -12.20 0.43
C VAL A 65 -3.76 -13.29 0.83
N ASN A 66 -3.96 -14.49 0.31
CA ASN A 66 -3.04 -15.62 0.52
C ASN A 66 -2.11 -15.71 -0.68
N LEU A 67 -0.81 -15.51 -0.45
CA LEU A 67 0.23 -15.61 -1.46
C LEU A 67 1.16 -16.78 -1.16
N SER A 68 1.54 -17.54 -2.17
CA SER A 68 2.77 -18.35 -2.10
C SER A 68 3.99 -17.42 -2.03
N ASN A 69 5.16 -17.94 -1.64
CA ASN A 69 6.39 -17.16 -1.81
C ASN A 69 6.51 -16.80 -3.30
N ASP A 70 6.47 -15.51 -3.61
CA ASP A 70 6.41 -14.96 -4.95
C ASP A 70 7.47 -13.86 -5.06
N ASP A 71 8.34 -13.96 -6.07
CA ASP A 71 9.48 -13.06 -6.26
C ASP A 71 9.05 -11.62 -6.58
N ARG A 72 7.77 -11.41 -6.94
CA ARG A 72 7.18 -10.09 -7.17
C ARG A 72 6.77 -9.38 -5.87
N LEU A 73 6.77 -10.10 -4.75
CA LEU A 73 6.43 -9.53 -3.44
C LEU A 73 7.65 -8.85 -2.83
N GLU A 74 7.62 -7.53 -2.78
CA GLU A 74 8.70 -6.74 -2.20
C GLU A 74 8.29 -6.15 -0.84
N LYS A 75 9.18 -6.23 0.15
CA LYS A 75 9.02 -5.49 1.40
C LYS A 75 9.25 -4.02 1.11
N TRP A 76 8.18 -3.22 1.21
CA TRP A 76 8.23 -1.79 0.91
C TRP A 76 9.39 -1.07 1.61
N LEU A 77 9.64 -1.37 2.88
CA LEU A 77 10.66 -0.68 3.67
C LEU A 77 12.08 -0.93 3.13
N ASP A 78 12.33 -2.14 2.64
CA ASP A 78 13.62 -2.54 2.09
C ASP A 78 13.77 -1.93 0.69
N TRP A 79 12.75 -2.09 -0.16
CA TRP A 79 12.74 -1.50 -1.51
C TRP A 79 12.88 0.03 -1.49
N ALA A 80 12.17 0.70 -0.59
CA ALA A 80 12.14 2.16 -0.52
C ALA A 80 13.47 2.79 -0.09
N LEU A 81 14.46 2.02 0.40
CA LEU A 81 15.77 2.57 0.74
C LEU A 81 16.47 3.18 -0.49
N ASP A 82 16.37 2.51 -1.63
CA ASP A 82 17.11 2.88 -2.84
C ASP A 82 16.22 3.52 -3.93
N ASN A 83 14.90 3.53 -3.72
CA ASN A 83 13.93 3.83 -4.77
C ASN A 83 12.99 5.03 -4.49
N VAL A 84 13.16 5.73 -3.36
CA VAL A 84 12.36 6.93 -3.04
C VAL A 84 13.23 8.18 -2.99
N SER A 85 12.63 9.34 -3.22
CA SER A 85 13.34 10.61 -3.14
C SER A 85 13.89 10.86 -1.71
N ALA A 86 14.97 11.65 -1.60
CA ALA A 86 15.60 11.95 -0.31
C ALA A 86 14.60 12.55 0.71
N THR A 87 13.64 13.35 0.23
CA THR A 87 12.57 13.90 1.06
C THR A 87 11.61 12.82 1.56
N ALA A 88 11.15 11.92 0.68
CA ALA A 88 10.31 10.79 1.09
C ALA A 88 11.04 9.88 2.09
N ALA A 89 12.34 9.64 1.88
CA ALA A 89 13.18 8.88 2.79
C ALA A 89 13.36 9.57 4.17
N HIS A 90 13.40 10.91 4.20
CA HIS A 90 13.46 11.70 5.44
C HIS A 90 12.16 11.61 6.23
N CYS A 91 11.00 11.82 5.61
CA CYS A 91 9.70 11.69 6.26
C CYS A 91 9.48 10.28 6.84
N ARG A 92 9.91 9.24 6.12
CA ARG A 92 9.86 7.85 6.61
C ARG A 92 10.68 7.64 7.89
N ARG A 93 11.87 8.25 8.00
CA ARG A 93 12.72 8.12 9.19
C ARG A 93 12.07 8.73 10.44
N ARG A 94 11.38 9.87 10.28
CA ARG A 94 10.63 10.52 11.37
C ARG A 94 9.36 9.79 11.79
N ALA A 95 8.71 9.06 10.89
CA ALA A 95 7.52 8.27 11.23
C ALA A 95 7.82 7.01 12.07
N ARG A 96 9.11 6.68 12.29
CA ARG A 96 9.56 5.54 13.10
C ARG A 96 10.04 5.92 14.51
N SER A 97 10.18 7.21 14.82
CA SER A 97 10.57 7.75 16.13
C SER A 97 9.34 8.22 16.90
#